data_AF-A0A969MMX2-F1
#
_entry.id   AF-A0A969MMX2-F1
#
_cell.length_a   1.000
_cell.length_b   1.000
_cell.length_c   1.000
_cell.angle_alpha   90.00
_cell.angle_beta   90.00
_cell.angle_gamma   90.00
#
_symmetry.space_group_name_H-M   'P 1'
#
loop_
_entity.id
_entity.type
_entity.pdbx_description
1 polymer ?
#
loop_
_entity_poly.entity_id
_entity_poly.type
_entity_poly.pdbx_seq_one_letter_code
_entity_poly.pdbx_strand_id
1 'polypeptide(L)'
;MADLVKRIQSRLSRKSISISKQDLTSEIAALGYSPQALEEEEIDTITRLLLDKHQNTDLQTKEPEEITAAPSSDEHHASTPNSTAITNQQKEQLISVQAQSMGIKLDESEITDISQTVSDSFTDFVSAVETINSSIQDYAQSKFDEVEQKIDKSNNNLRDYIDKRTTSLQRKSVEGAITTKEVLEQKSSSLKSFSKTLAAAFKTK
;
A
#
# COMPACT_ATOMS: atom_id res chain seq x y z
N MET A 1 8.57 -34.14 -30.61
CA MET A 1 9.16 -33.60 -29.37
C MET A 1 9.61 -32.18 -29.67
N ALA A 2 8.90 -31.20 -29.14
CA ALA A 2 9.27 -29.80 -29.31
C ALA A 2 10.61 -29.55 -28.61
N ASP A 3 11.53 -28.86 -29.27
CA ASP A 3 12.86 -28.53 -28.77
C ASP A 3 12.71 -27.63 -27.53
N LEU A 4 12.63 -28.21 -26.33
CA LEU A 4 12.34 -27.51 -25.07
C LEU A 4 13.39 -26.42 -24.77
N VAL A 5 14.61 -26.62 -25.26
CA VAL A 5 15.69 -25.64 -25.30
C VAL A 5 15.28 -24.36 -26.05
N LYS A 6 14.56 -24.48 -27.18
CA LYS A 6 14.01 -23.30 -27.90
C LYS A 6 12.92 -22.59 -27.10
N ARG A 7 12.18 -23.32 -26.26
CA ARG A 7 11.13 -22.73 -25.40
C ARG A 7 11.75 -21.89 -24.28
N ILE A 8 12.84 -22.37 -23.67
CA ILE A 8 13.66 -21.60 -22.72
C ILE A 8 14.24 -20.37 -23.42
N GLN A 9 14.87 -20.54 -24.59
CA GLN A 9 15.47 -19.45 -25.37
C GLN A 9 14.42 -18.37 -25.73
N SER A 10 13.22 -18.76 -26.16
CA SER A 10 12.13 -17.82 -26.46
C SER A 10 11.69 -17.03 -25.22
N ARG A 11 11.64 -17.67 -24.05
CA ARG A 11 11.26 -17.03 -22.79
C ARG A 11 12.31 -16.05 -22.27
N LEU A 12 13.59 -16.40 -22.43
CA LEU A 12 14.70 -15.51 -22.09
C LEU A 12 14.77 -14.30 -23.04
N SER A 13 14.57 -14.52 -24.34
CA SER A 13 14.55 -13.44 -25.34
C SER A 13 13.41 -12.45 -25.10
N ARG A 14 12.23 -12.90 -24.65
CA ARG A 14 11.12 -12.00 -24.24
C ARG A 14 11.46 -11.12 -23.04
N LYS A 15 12.46 -11.50 -22.25
CA LYS A 15 12.96 -10.75 -21.09
C LYS A 15 14.31 -10.06 -21.38
N SER A 16 14.55 -9.76 -22.66
CA SER A 16 15.74 -9.04 -23.15
C SER A 16 17.08 -9.77 -22.99
N ILE A 17 17.07 -11.08 -22.73
CA ILE A 17 18.28 -11.90 -22.61
C ILE A 17 18.44 -12.73 -23.88
N SER A 18 19.43 -12.38 -24.71
CA SER A 18 19.73 -13.06 -25.96
C SER A 18 20.92 -14.00 -25.78
N ILE A 19 20.66 -15.29 -25.57
CA ILE A 19 21.69 -16.34 -25.43
C ILE A 19 21.64 -17.25 -26.66
N SER A 20 22.81 -17.65 -27.17
CA SER A 20 22.91 -18.60 -28.27
C SER A 20 22.44 -19.99 -27.83
N LYS A 21 21.95 -20.82 -28.77
CA LYS A 21 21.50 -22.17 -28.42
C LYS A 21 22.63 -23.02 -27.80
N GLN A 22 23.87 -22.80 -28.23
CA GLN A 22 25.04 -23.54 -27.77
C GLN A 22 25.44 -23.14 -26.34
N ASP A 23 25.38 -21.85 -26.02
CA ASP A 23 25.65 -21.34 -24.67
C ASP A 23 24.57 -21.82 -23.70
N LEU A 24 23.31 -21.75 -24.12
CA LEU A 24 22.17 -22.21 -23.32
C LEU A 24 22.25 -23.72 -23.00
N THR A 25 22.69 -24.55 -23.96
CA THR A 25 22.91 -25.98 -23.68
C THR A 25 24.07 -26.23 -22.73
N SER A 26 25.13 -25.43 -22.81
CA SER A 26 26.29 -25.53 -21.92
C SER A 26 25.93 -25.12 -20.51
N GLU A 27 25.07 -24.12 -20.37
CA GLU A 27 24.65 -23.59 -19.07
C GLU A 27 23.62 -24.48 -18.38
N ILE A 28 22.71 -25.09 -19.15
CA ILE A 28 21.81 -26.15 -18.65
C ILE A 28 22.63 -27.35 -18.13
N ALA A 29 23.66 -27.75 -18.87
CA ALA A 29 24.56 -28.82 -18.44
C ALA A 29 25.35 -28.45 -17.18
N ALA A 30 25.80 -27.20 -17.07
CA ALA A 30 26.48 -26.68 -15.87
C ALA A 30 25.56 -26.65 -14.64
N LEU A 31 24.24 -26.51 -14.82
CA LEU A 31 23.23 -26.61 -13.77
C LEU A 31 22.87 -28.05 -13.40
N GLY A 32 23.51 -29.05 -14.02
CA GLY A 32 23.30 -30.47 -13.73
C GLY A 32 22.14 -31.13 -14.48
N TYR A 33 21.52 -30.43 -15.43
CA TYR A 33 20.41 -30.95 -16.22
C TYR A 33 20.88 -31.48 -17.58
N SER A 34 20.26 -32.55 -18.07
CA SER A 34 20.54 -33.09 -19.40
C SER A 34 19.73 -32.33 -20.46
N PRO A 35 20.35 -31.63 -21.42
CA PRO A 35 19.62 -30.84 -22.44
C PRO A 35 18.72 -31.68 -23.36
N GLN A 36 18.88 -33.00 -23.35
CA GLN A 36 18.16 -33.95 -24.20
C GLN A 36 16.99 -34.64 -23.46
N ALA A 37 16.92 -34.51 -22.13
CA ALA A 37 15.92 -35.17 -21.29
C ALA A 37 15.28 -34.19 -20.28
N LEU A 38 14.99 -32.97 -20.75
CA LEU A 38 14.32 -31.94 -19.95
C LEU A 38 12.83 -32.28 -19.77
N GLU A 39 12.35 -32.25 -18.54
CA GLU A 39 10.93 -32.30 -18.23
C GLU A 39 10.31 -30.89 -18.22
N GLU A 40 8.99 -30.79 -18.45
CA GLU A 40 8.32 -29.49 -18.58
C GLU A 40 8.37 -28.65 -17.28
N GLU A 41 8.47 -29.32 -16.12
CA GLU A 41 8.63 -28.69 -14.81
C GLU A 41 10.02 -28.09 -14.59
N GLU A 42 11.05 -28.65 -15.23
CA GLU A 42 12.43 -28.18 -15.13
C GLU A 42 12.66 -26.90 -15.95
N ILE A 43 11.84 -26.67 -16.99
CA ILE A 43 11.92 -25.49 -17.85
C ILE A 43 11.72 -24.21 -17.05
N ASP A 44 10.72 -24.18 -16.16
CA ASP A 44 10.42 -23.00 -15.35
C ASP A 44 11.53 -22.71 -14.34
N THR A 45 12.07 -23.77 -13.73
CA THR A 45 13.18 -23.68 -12.78
C THR A 45 14.46 -23.18 -13.45
N ILE A 46 14.84 -23.77 -14.58
CA ILE A 46 16.01 -23.37 -15.36
C ILE A 46 15.85 -21.96 -15.91
N THR A 47 14.68 -21.60 -16.44
CA THR A 47 14.43 -20.24 -16.94
C THR A 47 14.61 -19.22 -15.82
N ARG A 48 14.13 -19.52 -14.61
CA ARG A 48 14.27 -18.63 -13.44
C ARG A 48 15.72 -18.51 -12.97
N LEU A 49 16.47 -19.62 -12.93
CA LEU A 49 17.88 -19.61 -12.54
C LEU A 49 18.75 -18.85 -13.56
N LEU A 50 18.49 -19.03 -14.86
CA LEU A 50 19.20 -18.29 -15.91
C LEU A 50 18.85 -16.80 -15.90
N LEU A 51 17.59 -16.45 -15.63
CA LEU A 51 17.19 -15.05 -15.45
C LEU A 51 17.93 -14.38 -14.29
N ASP A 52 17.98 -15.05 -13.14
CA ASP A 52 18.66 -14.53 -11.96
C ASP A 52 20.17 -14.38 -12.21
N LYS A 53 20.79 -15.39 -12.83
CA LYS A 53 22.21 -15.33 -13.19
C LYS A 53 22.52 -14.19 -14.16
N HIS A 54 21.75 -14.02 -15.23
CA HIS A 54 22.00 -12.96 -16.21
C HIS A 54 21.63 -11.55 -15.72
N GLN A 55 20.61 -11.41 -14.85
CA GLN A 55 20.30 -10.12 -14.22
C GLN A 55 21.36 -9.70 -13.20
N ASN A 56 22.05 -10.65 -12.57
CA ASN A 56 23.15 -10.38 -11.65
C ASN A 56 24.52 -10.24 -12.35
N THR A 57 24.65 -10.63 -13.62
CA THR A 57 25.95 -10.62 -14.35
C THR A 57 26.27 -9.28 -15.02
N ASP A 58 25.32 -8.35 -15.17
CA ASP A 58 25.56 -7.02 -15.76
C ASP A 58 26.49 -6.10 -14.92
N LEU A 59 26.98 -6.57 -13.77
CA LEU A 59 27.88 -5.82 -12.88
C LEU A 59 29.33 -6.32 -12.82
N GLN A 60 29.72 -7.38 -13.56
CA GLN A 60 31.12 -7.79 -13.62
C GLN A 60 31.50 -8.26 -15.03
N THR A 61 32.30 -7.45 -15.72
CA THR A 61 33.59 -7.80 -16.37
C THR A 61 33.85 -6.88 -17.57
N LYS A 62 34.54 -5.76 -17.34
CA LYS A 62 35.51 -5.23 -18.30
C LYS A 62 36.84 -5.16 -17.57
N GLU A 63 37.65 -6.20 -17.78
CA GLU A 63 39.06 -6.19 -17.40
C GLU A 63 39.85 -5.17 -18.24
N PRO A 64 41.00 -4.70 -17.72
CA PRO A 64 41.76 -3.58 -18.27
C PRO A 64 42.82 -4.07 -19.26
N GLU A 65 42.94 -3.41 -20.42
CA GLU A 65 44.18 -3.44 -21.21
C GLU A 65 45.06 -2.24 -20.83
N GLU A 66 46.18 -2.61 -20.22
CA GLU A 66 47.38 -1.85 -19.87
C GLU A 66 48.11 -1.34 -21.12
N ILE A 67 48.37 -0.02 -21.28
CA ILE A 67 49.60 0.53 -21.90
C ILE A 67 49.91 1.95 -21.35
N THR A 68 51.00 1.99 -20.56
CA THR A 68 52.02 3.03 -20.31
C THR A 68 51.86 4.49 -20.78
N ALA A 69 52.09 5.42 -19.84
CA ALA A 69 53.21 6.40 -19.81
C ALA A 69 52.83 7.71 -19.07
N ALA A 70 53.58 8.05 -18.02
CA ALA A 70 53.59 9.36 -17.37
C ALA A 70 54.37 10.40 -18.25
N PRO A 71 54.53 11.69 -17.88
CA PRO A 71 54.00 12.43 -16.71
C PRO A 71 53.47 13.85 -17.05
N SER A 72 52.61 14.44 -16.21
CA SER A 72 52.59 15.90 -16.01
C SER A 72 51.72 16.33 -14.82
N SER A 73 52.42 16.95 -13.87
CA SER A 73 52.08 18.18 -13.12
C SER A 73 50.67 18.39 -12.55
N ASP A 74 50.65 18.52 -11.23
CA ASP A 74 49.81 19.44 -10.43
C ASP A 74 48.41 19.74 -10.95
N GLU A 75 47.40 19.07 -10.38
CA GLU A 75 46.21 19.77 -9.90
C GLU A 75 45.72 19.12 -8.59
N HIS A 76 45.44 20.00 -7.63
CA HIS A 76 44.74 19.70 -6.39
C HIS A 76 43.39 19.01 -6.68
N HIS A 77 43.32 17.68 -6.59
CA HIS A 77 42.05 17.01 -6.37
C HIS A 77 41.71 17.08 -4.88
N ALA A 78 40.97 18.14 -4.54
CA ALA A 78 40.10 18.12 -3.38
C ALA A 78 39.26 16.84 -3.46
N SER A 79 39.38 15.99 -2.45
CA SER A 79 38.48 14.86 -2.24
C SER A 79 37.05 15.39 -2.17
N THR A 80 36.29 15.23 -3.25
CA THR A 80 34.83 15.28 -3.16
C THR A 80 34.37 14.10 -2.30
N PRO A 81 33.46 14.31 -1.34
CA PRO A 81 32.94 13.23 -0.52
C PRO A 81 32.25 12.22 -1.45
N ASN A 82 32.54 10.93 -1.24
CA ASN A 82 32.00 9.79 -1.96
C ASN A 82 30.47 9.74 -1.80
N SER A 83 29.74 10.53 -2.59
CA SER A 83 28.29 10.46 -2.62
C SER A 83 27.89 9.40 -3.64
N THR A 84 27.29 8.31 -3.17
CA THR A 84 26.77 7.26 -4.05
C THR A 84 25.34 7.64 -4.37
N ALA A 85 25.10 8.23 -5.54
CA ALA A 85 23.76 8.53 -5.99
C ALA A 85 23.02 7.21 -6.28
N ILE A 86 21.82 7.04 -5.74
CA ILE A 86 20.96 5.88 -6.02
C ILE A 86 19.83 6.29 -6.95
N THR A 87 19.51 5.42 -7.91
CA THR A 87 18.40 5.68 -8.85
C THR A 87 17.05 5.49 -8.17
N ASN A 88 15.99 6.12 -8.70
CA ASN A 88 14.62 5.92 -8.20
C ASN A 88 14.20 4.44 -8.23
N GLN A 89 14.60 3.69 -9.27
CA GLN A 89 14.30 2.26 -9.35
C GLN A 89 14.97 1.46 -8.22
N GLN A 90 16.21 1.81 -7.85
CA GLN A 90 16.89 1.20 -6.70
C GLN A 90 16.22 1.59 -5.38
N LYS A 91 15.76 2.84 -5.25
CA LYS A 91 14.98 3.28 -4.08
C LYS A 91 13.70 2.47 -3.92
N GLU A 92 12.91 2.35 -4.97
CA GLU A 92 11.64 1.61 -4.95
C GLU A 92 11.86 0.13 -4.58
N GLN A 93 12.92 -0.51 -5.11
CA GLN A 93 13.29 -1.87 -4.75
C GLN A 93 13.71 -1.98 -3.28
N LEU A 94 14.55 -1.07 -2.80
CA LEU A 94 14.97 -1.03 -1.40
C LEU A 94 13.78 -0.81 -0.47
N ILE A 95 12.90 0.14 -0.79
CA ILE A 95 11.68 0.41 -0.04
C ILE A 95 10.79 -0.84 0.02
N SER A 96 10.57 -1.51 -1.11
CA SER A 96 9.77 -2.73 -1.17
C SER A 96 10.33 -3.83 -0.28
N VAL A 97 11.64 -4.10 -0.39
CA VAL A 97 12.31 -5.15 0.39
C VAL A 97 12.31 -4.81 1.89
N GLN A 98 12.60 -3.56 2.25
CA GLN A 98 12.62 -3.13 3.66
C GLN A 98 11.21 -3.12 4.26
N ALA A 99 10.22 -2.63 3.54
CA ALA A 99 8.84 -2.68 4.03
C ALA A 99 8.40 -4.13 4.27
N GLN A 100 8.70 -5.04 3.34
CA GLN A 100 8.39 -6.45 3.50
C GLN A 100 9.14 -7.07 4.69
N SER A 101 10.40 -6.70 4.92
CA SER A 101 11.18 -7.19 6.09
C SER A 101 10.59 -6.70 7.42
N MET A 102 9.99 -5.51 7.43
CA MET A 102 9.26 -4.94 8.56
C MET A 102 7.84 -5.48 8.72
N GLY A 103 7.39 -6.37 7.83
CA GLY A 103 6.01 -6.88 7.81
C GLY A 103 4.98 -5.85 7.35
N ILE A 104 5.43 -4.76 6.72
CA ILE A 104 4.57 -3.71 6.16
C ILE A 104 4.32 -4.05 4.70
N LYS A 105 3.04 -4.16 4.34
CA LYS A 105 2.63 -4.37 2.95
C LYS A 105 2.35 -3.01 2.31
N LEU A 106 3.21 -2.61 1.39
CA LEU A 106 3.02 -1.41 0.57
C LEU A 106 2.55 -1.81 -0.84
N ASP A 107 1.69 -1.00 -1.45
CA ASP A 107 1.40 -1.09 -2.88
C ASP A 107 2.40 -0.27 -3.73
N GLU A 108 2.33 -0.41 -5.06
CA GLU A 108 3.23 0.27 -5.99
C GLU A 108 3.16 1.81 -5.91
N SER A 109 1.96 2.35 -5.63
CA SER A 109 1.77 3.80 -5.49
C SER A 109 2.38 4.30 -4.19
N GLU A 110 2.23 3.56 -3.09
CA GLU A 110 2.82 3.90 -1.79
C GLU A 110 4.34 3.81 -1.82
N ILE A 111 4.90 2.82 -2.52
CA ILE A 111 6.35 2.71 -2.73
C ILE A 111 6.87 3.92 -3.51
N THR A 112 6.13 4.35 -4.53
CA THR A 112 6.48 5.54 -5.33
C THR A 112 6.39 6.82 -4.50
N ASP A 113 5.36 6.98 -3.69
CA ASP A 113 5.20 8.16 -2.82
C ASP A 113 6.36 8.25 -1.81
N ILE A 114 6.73 7.13 -1.18
CA ILE A 114 7.86 7.08 -0.26
C ILE A 114 9.17 7.38 -1.01
N SER A 115 9.36 6.83 -2.21
CA SER A 115 10.59 7.04 -2.99
C SER A 115 10.82 8.51 -3.36
N GLN A 116 9.75 9.29 -3.54
CA GLN A 116 9.83 10.73 -3.79
C GLN A 116 10.22 11.55 -2.55
N THR A 117 9.98 11.02 -1.35
CA THR A 117 10.35 11.69 -0.09
C THR A 117 11.79 11.38 0.36
N VAL A 118 12.34 10.26 -0.11
CA VAL A 118 13.70 9.80 0.21
C VAL A 118 14.73 10.51 -0.67
N SER A 119 15.82 11.01 -0.06
CA SER A 119 16.95 11.64 -0.77
C SER A 119 17.50 10.75 -1.91
N ASP A 120 18.03 11.37 -2.96
CA ASP A 120 18.70 10.64 -4.06
C ASP A 120 20.18 10.35 -3.78
N SER A 121 20.71 10.96 -2.72
CA SER A 121 22.15 11.07 -2.47
C SER A 121 22.46 10.68 -1.04
N PHE A 122 23.39 9.74 -0.87
CA PHE A 122 23.80 9.20 0.44
C PHE A 122 25.32 9.11 0.55
N THR A 123 25.80 9.30 1.77
CA THR A 123 27.21 9.16 2.12
C THR A 123 27.67 7.70 2.15
N ASP A 124 26.77 6.78 2.49
CA ASP A 124 26.99 5.34 2.47
C ASP A 124 25.67 4.56 2.36
N PHE A 125 25.77 3.25 2.18
CA PHE A 125 24.60 2.38 2.07
C PHE A 125 23.81 2.26 3.38
N VAL A 126 24.48 2.34 4.54
CA VAL A 126 23.82 2.18 5.85
C VAL A 126 22.88 3.36 6.11
N SER A 127 23.35 4.58 5.88
CA SER A 127 22.55 5.82 5.96
C SER A 127 21.41 5.82 4.95
N ALA A 128 21.58 5.25 3.76
CA ALA A 128 20.49 5.06 2.80
C ALA A 128 19.38 4.15 3.35
N VAL A 129 19.76 3.00 3.91
CA VAL A 129 18.80 2.04 4.50
C VAL A 129 18.12 2.64 5.74
N GLU A 130 18.85 3.30 6.62
CA GLU A 130 18.28 3.97 7.80
C GLU A 130 17.27 5.06 7.41
N THR A 131 17.61 5.87 6.41
CA THR A 131 16.70 6.91 5.88
C THR A 131 15.45 6.28 5.29
N ILE A 132 15.59 5.25 4.45
CA ILE A 132 14.45 4.52 3.86
C ILE A 132 13.57 3.91 4.94
N ASN A 133 14.16 3.28 5.96
CA ASN A 133 13.41 2.70 7.07
C ASN A 133 12.63 3.78 7.83
N SER A 134 13.25 4.93 8.11
CA SER A 134 12.55 6.06 8.73
C SER A 134 11.38 6.51 7.87
N SER A 135 11.57 6.70 6.56
CA SER A 135 10.50 7.12 5.66
C SER A 135 9.35 6.12 5.57
N ILE A 136 9.63 4.82 5.61
CA ILE A 136 8.60 3.77 5.67
C ILE A 136 7.83 3.86 7.00
N GLN A 137 8.53 4.06 8.13
CA GLN A 137 7.91 4.20 9.45
C GLN A 137 7.03 5.44 9.52
N ASP A 138 7.53 6.58 9.06
CA ASP A 138 6.80 7.85 9.04
C ASP A 138 5.55 7.74 8.17
N TYR A 139 5.65 7.07 7.02
CA TYR A 139 4.50 6.81 6.15
C TYR A 139 3.46 5.92 6.84
N ALA A 140 3.90 4.80 7.43
CA ALA A 140 3.02 3.89 8.16
C ALA A 140 2.33 4.61 9.33
N GLN A 141 3.08 5.40 10.11
CA GLN A 141 2.56 6.20 11.21
C GLN A 141 1.51 7.20 10.71
N SER A 142 1.79 7.93 9.63
CA SER A 142 0.83 8.86 9.04
C SER A 142 -0.47 8.19 8.62
N LYS A 143 -0.41 6.95 8.11
CA LYS A 143 -1.60 6.17 7.76
C LYS A 143 -2.39 5.76 9.00
N PHE A 144 -1.72 5.37 10.07
CA PHE A 144 -2.36 5.09 11.35
C PHE A 144 -3.04 6.34 11.93
N ASP A 145 -2.36 7.49 11.92
CA ASP A 145 -2.90 8.76 12.40
C ASP A 145 -4.14 9.19 11.59
N GLU A 146 -4.13 8.99 10.26
CA GLU A 146 -5.29 9.28 9.41
C GLU A 146 -6.50 8.39 9.76
N VAL A 147 -6.25 7.10 10.03
CA VAL A 147 -7.30 6.17 10.46
C VAL A 147 -7.83 6.55 11.83
N GLU A 148 -6.97 6.88 12.79
CA GLU A 148 -7.35 7.33 14.12
C GLU A 148 -8.22 8.59 14.05
N GLN A 149 -7.81 9.58 13.24
CA GLN A 149 -8.58 10.79 13.02
C GLN A 149 -9.97 10.51 12.41
N LYS A 150 -10.06 9.56 11.46
CA LYS A 150 -11.34 9.15 10.87
C LYS A 150 -12.24 8.47 11.92
N ILE A 151 -11.68 7.65 12.79
CA ILE A 151 -12.40 7.00 13.89
C ILE A 151 -12.94 8.06 14.86
N ASP A 152 -12.11 9.02 15.27
CA ASP A 152 -12.52 10.10 16.18
C ASP A 152 -13.62 10.97 15.59
N LYS A 153 -13.49 11.33 14.31
CA LYS A 153 -14.53 12.08 13.59
C LYS A 153 -15.84 11.29 13.53
N SER A 154 -15.76 9.99 13.25
CA SER A 154 -16.94 9.11 13.23
C SER A 154 -17.61 9.03 14.60
N ASN A 155 -16.84 8.85 15.67
CA ASN A 155 -17.33 8.80 17.04
C ASN A 155 -18.02 10.10 17.45
N ASN A 156 -17.44 11.25 17.12
CA ASN A 156 -18.05 12.55 17.40
C ASN A 156 -19.36 12.74 16.62
N ASN A 157 -19.39 12.35 15.34
CA ASN A 157 -20.63 12.40 14.55
C ASN A 157 -21.75 11.50 15.14
N LEU A 158 -21.40 10.32 15.66
CA LEU A 158 -22.35 9.41 16.30
C LEU A 158 -22.89 10.00 17.61
N ARG A 159 -22.03 10.61 18.43
CA ARG A 159 -22.45 11.31 19.65
C ARG A 159 -23.42 12.44 19.33
N ASP A 160 -23.07 13.30 18.38
CA ASP A 160 -23.94 14.39 17.92
C ASP A 160 -25.30 13.88 17.41
N TYR A 161 -25.29 12.78 16.66
CA TYR A 161 -26.52 12.16 16.16
C TYR A 161 -27.40 11.65 17.31
N ILE A 162 -26.81 10.96 18.29
CA ILE A 162 -27.52 10.45 19.47
C ILE A 162 -28.10 11.60 20.29
N ASP A 163 -27.36 12.68 20.51
CA ASP A 163 -27.83 13.84 21.27
C ASP A 163 -28.99 14.54 20.56
N LYS A 164 -28.89 14.75 19.24
CA LYS A 164 -29.97 15.29 18.42
C LYS A 164 -31.21 14.39 18.46
N ARG A 165 -31.02 13.08 18.36
CA ARG A 165 -32.13 12.12 18.39
C ARG A 165 -32.79 12.07 19.75
N THR A 166 -32.01 12.07 20.83
CA THR A 166 -32.48 12.08 22.22
C THR A 166 -33.30 13.35 22.48
N THR A 167 -32.78 14.51 22.11
CA THR A 167 -33.48 15.80 22.23
C THR A 167 -34.78 15.80 21.42
N SER A 168 -34.75 15.28 20.19
CA SER A 168 -35.96 15.18 19.36
C SER A 168 -37.00 14.22 19.94
N LEU A 169 -36.59 13.12 20.57
CA LEU A 169 -37.51 12.16 21.20
C LEU A 169 -38.11 12.75 22.48
N GLN A 170 -37.31 13.42 23.30
CA GLN A 170 -37.80 14.15 24.47
C GLN A 170 -38.84 15.19 24.07
N ARG A 171 -38.56 16.00 23.03
CA ARG A 171 -39.52 16.96 22.49
C ARG A 171 -40.83 16.30 22.05
N LYS A 172 -40.73 15.23 21.24
CA LYS A 172 -41.93 14.49 20.78
C LYS A 172 -42.73 13.87 21.92
N SER A 173 -42.05 13.40 22.98
CA SER A 173 -42.70 12.86 24.16
C SER A 173 -43.49 13.93 24.92
N VAL A 174 -42.90 15.11 25.12
CA VAL A 174 -43.56 16.26 25.74
C VAL A 174 -44.74 16.74 24.88
N GLU A 175 -44.54 16.90 23.58
CA GLU A 175 -45.60 17.27 22.63
C GLU A 175 -46.78 16.27 22.69
N GLY A 176 -46.48 14.97 22.66
CA GLY A 176 -47.52 13.93 22.78
C GLY A 176 -48.27 13.96 24.10
N ALA A 177 -47.60 14.25 25.21
CA ALA A 177 -48.24 14.40 26.52
C ALA A 177 -49.17 15.62 26.56
N ILE A 178 -48.75 16.75 25.98
CA ILE A 178 -49.57 17.96 25.85
C ILE A 178 -50.81 17.67 25.01
N THR A 179 -50.65 17.09 23.82
CA THR A 179 -51.79 16.74 22.95
C THR A 179 -52.76 15.78 23.63
N THR A 180 -52.25 14.80 24.37
CA THR A 180 -53.11 13.86 25.11
C THR A 180 -53.91 14.57 26.20
N LYS A 181 -53.28 15.50 26.93
CA LYS A 181 -53.95 16.33 27.94
C LYS A 181 -55.06 17.17 27.29
N GLU A 182 -54.77 17.84 26.19
CA GLU A 182 -55.75 18.67 25.46
C GLU A 182 -56.97 17.85 25.01
N VAL A 183 -56.74 16.67 24.42
CA VAL A 183 -57.83 15.75 24.02
C VAL A 183 -58.66 15.30 25.22
N LEU A 184 -58.01 15.02 26.36
CA LEU A 184 -58.72 14.61 27.58
C LEU A 184 -59.56 15.75 28.16
N GLU A 185 -59.03 16.97 28.21
CA GLU A 185 -59.76 18.17 28.65
C GLU A 185 -60.96 18.48 27.74
N GLN A 186 -60.79 18.32 26.43
CA GLN A 186 -61.87 18.45 25.46
C GLN A 186 -62.96 17.39 25.69
N LYS A 187 -62.59 16.12 25.86
CA LYS A 187 -63.55 15.04 26.15
C LYS A 187 -64.27 15.25 27.48
N SER A 188 -63.56 15.68 28.52
CA SER A 188 -64.14 15.99 29.83
C SER A 188 -65.18 17.12 29.73
N SER A 189 -64.86 18.18 28.98
CA SER A 189 -65.78 19.29 28.75
C SER A 189 -67.04 18.86 27.99
N SER A 190 -66.88 18.04 26.94
CA SER A 190 -68.01 17.45 26.19
C SER A 190 -68.87 16.52 27.05
N LEU A 191 -68.28 15.73 27.95
CA LEU A 191 -69.03 14.89 28.89
C LEU A 191 -69.81 15.73 29.90
N LYS A 192 -69.21 16.80 30.43
CA LYS A 192 -69.90 17.72 31.34
C LYS A 192 -71.08 18.42 30.66
N SER A 193 -70.89 18.89 29.42
CA SER A 193 -71.99 19.53 28.67
C SER A 193 -73.09 18.53 28.35
N PHE A 194 -72.75 17.31 27.91
CA PHE A 194 -73.71 16.23 27.68
C PHE A 194 -74.49 15.86 28.96
N SER A 195 -73.79 15.67 30.09
CA SER A 195 -74.41 15.38 31.39
C SER A 195 -75.39 16.49 31.82
N LYS A 196 -75.02 17.76 31.63
CA LYS A 196 -75.90 18.90 31.92
C LYS A 196 -77.15 18.89 31.04
N THR A 197 -77.00 18.63 29.74
CA THR A 197 -78.12 18.51 28.80
C THR A 197 -79.06 17.37 29.20
N LEU A 198 -78.51 16.21 29.57
CA LEU A 198 -79.27 15.05 30.03
C LEU A 198 -80.06 15.38 31.30
N ALA A 199 -79.40 15.97 32.30
CA ALA A 199 -80.05 16.38 33.55
C ALA A 199 -81.17 17.41 33.32
N ALA A 200 -81.00 18.33 32.37
CA ALA A 200 -82.03 19.28 32.00
C ALA A 200 -83.25 18.58 31.37
N ALA A 201 -83.03 17.63 30.47
CA ALA A 201 -84.10 16.86 29.82
C ALA A 201 -84.97 16.06 30.80
N PHE A 202 -84.38 15.57 31.89
CA PHE A 202 -85.12 14.86 32.96
C PHE A 202 -85.88 15.77 33.93
N LYS A 203 -85.50 17.06 34.05
CA LYS A 203 -86.21 18.03 34.92
C LYS A 203 -87.44 18.66 34.27
N THR A 204 -87.59 18.53 32.95
CA THR A 204 -88.72 19.07 32.17
C THR A 204 -89.89 18.09 32.00
N LYS A 205 -89.91 16.99 32.76
CA LYS A 205 -91.06 16.09 32.94
C LYS A 205 -91.55 16.17 34.38
#